data_AF-X1SKY5-F1
#
_entry.id   AF-X1SKY5-F1
#
_cell.length_a   1.000
_cell.length_b   1.000
_cell.length_c   1.000
_cell.angle_alpha   90.00
_cell.angle_beta   90.00
_cell.angle_gamma   90.00
#
_symmetry.space_group_name_H-M   'P 1'
#
loop_
_entity.id
_entity.type
_entity.pdbx_description
1 polymer ?
#
loop_
_entity_poly.entity_id
_entity_poly.type
_entity_poly.pdbx_seq_one_letter_code
_entity_poly.pdbx_strand_id
1 'polypeptide(L)'
;MKNLQVEAIKALRDYEAATPLGHICIIPRALGYGEEGIVWEARLYKKGLMGPLRVTEEALEAIGAPPEWLVRSQEMVRLLTEAYPMPTPAIIAEAEK
;
A
#
# COMPACT_ATOMS: atom_id res chain seq x y z
N MET A 1 -3.07 -20.56 7.71
CA MET A 1 -2.40 -19.27 7.40
C MET A 1 -1.28 -19.09 8.42
N LYS A 2 -0.04 -18.88 7.98
CA LYS A 2 1.02 -18.43 8.90
C LYS A 2 0.65 -17.01 9.32
N ASN A 3 0.26 -16.82 10.56
CA ASN A 3 0.04 -15.48 11.11
C ASN A 3 1.36 -14.72 10.98
N LEU A 4 1.43 -13.78 10.04
CA LEU A 4 2.51 -12.78 10.02
C LEU A 4 2.49 -12.10 11.40
N GLN A 5 3.64 -12.06 12.06
CA GLN A 5 3.76 -11.37 13.34
C GLN A 5 3.36 -9.90 13.14
N VAL A 6 2.69 -9.31 14.13
CA VAL A 6 2.14 -7.93 14.07
C VAL A 6 3.21 -6.92 13.65
N GLU A 7 4.45 -7.17 14.04
CA GLU A 7 5.64 -6.40 13.70
C GLU A 7 5.98 -6.46 12.20
N ALA A 8 5.84 -7.62 11.56
CA ALA A 8 6.06 -7.77 10.12
C ALA A 8 4.99 -7.03 9.30
N ILE A 9 3.75 -7.05 9.80
CA ILE A 9 2.65 -6.28 9.21
C ILE A 9 2.90 -4.78 9.33
N LYS A 10 3.32 -4.31 10.51
CA LYS A 10 3.69 -2.89 10.71
C LYS A 10 4.83 -2.49 9.78
N ALA A 11 5.85 -3.33 9.63
CA ALA A 11 6.95 -3.09 8.71
C ALA A 11 6.50 -3.00 7.23
N LEU A 12 5.50 -3.78 6.83
CA LEU A 12 4.93 -3.71 5.47
C LEU A 12 4.08 -2.45 5.26
N ARG A 13 3.28 -2.05 6.26
CA ARG A 13 2.47 -0.82 6.21
C ARG A 13 3.33 0.43 6.24
N ASP A 14 4.36 0.43 7.08
CA ASP A 14 5.29 1.55 7.28
C ASP A 14 6.45 1.50 6.26
N TYR A 15 6.31 0.68 5.20
CA TYR A 15 7.29 0.61 4.12
C TYR A 15 7.34 1.95 3.39
N GLU A 16 8.48 2.62 3.54
CA GLU A 16 8.83 3.81 2.80
C GLU A 16 10.18 3.58 2.14
N ALA A 17 10.19 3.55 0.82
CA ALA A 17 11.40 3.48 0.03
C ALA A 17 11.59 4.82 -0.66
N ALA A 18 12.62 5.56 -0.23
CA ALA A 18 12.81 6.95 -0.62
C ALA A 18 14.10 7.15 -1.44
N THR A 19 14.02 8.09 -2.37
CA THR A 19 15.13 8.70 -3.09
C THR A 19 15.11 10.21 -2.84
N PRO A 20 16.15 10.97 -3.23
CA PRO A 20 16.10 12.44 -3.15
C PRO A 20 14.99 13.08 -4.01
N LEU A 21 14.45 12.34 -4.99
CA LEU A 21 13.47 12.81 -5.96
C LEU A 21 12.04 12.33 -5.68
N GLY A 22 11.84 11.42 -4.73
CA GLY A 22 10.53 10.86 -4.44
C GLY A 22 10.55 9.66 -3.51
N HIS A 23 9.41 9.03 -3.32
CA HIS A 23 9.31 7.79 -2.53
C HIS A 23 8.12 6.93 -2.99
N ILE A 24 8.12 5.68 -2.55
CA ILE A 24 6.98 4.76 -2.65
C ILE A 24 6.46 4.46 -1.25
N CYS A 25 5.14 4.37 -1.12
CA CYS A 25 4.46 3.86 0.07
C CYS A 25 3.32 2.92 -0.32
N ILE A 26 2.92 2.04 0.60
CA ILE A 26 1.72 1.21 0.46
C ILE A 26 0.63 1.78 1.36
N ILE A 27 -0.53 2.11 0.77
CA ILE A 27 -1.64 2.72 1.51
C ILE A 27 -2.91 1.86 1.42
N PRO A 28 -3.74 1.85 2.46
CA PRO A 28 -5.10 1.35 2.36
C PRO A 28 -5.97 2.38 1.62
N ARG A 29 -6.73 1.93 0.63
CA ARG A 29 -7.73 2.72 -0.10
C ARG A 29 -9.11 2.11 0.14
N ALA A 30 -10.03 2.91 0.66
CA ALA A 30 -11.43 2.54 0.73
C ALA A 30 -12.05 2.53 -0.69
N LEU A 31 -12.79 1.48 -1.04
CA LEU A 31 -13.50 1.40 -2.33
C LEU A 31 -14.82 2.19 -2.31
N GLY A 32 -15.38 2.45 -1.13
CA GLY A 32 -16.60 3.24 -0.94
C GLY A 32 -16.81 3.67 0.51
N TYR A 33 -18.02 4.13 0.85
CA TYR A 33 -18.41 4.53 2.22
C TYR A 33 -18.69 3.30 3.10
N GLY A 34 -17.65 2.50 3.37
CA GLY A 34 -17.67 1.44 4.38
C GLY A 34 -18.07 0.05 3.89
N GLU A 35 -18.97 -0.08 2.93
CA GLU A 35 -19.50 -1.39 2.50
C GLU A 35 -18.62 -2.13 1.49
N GLU A 36 -17.90 -1.40 0.64
CA GLU A 36 -17.09 -2.00 -0.45
C GLU A 36 -15.67 -2.42 0.01
N GLY A 37 -15.31 -2.10 1.26
CA GLY A 37 -14.07 -2.56 1.86
C GLY A 37 -12.82 -1.73 1.61
N ILE A 38 -11.67 -2.28 2.01
CA ILE A 38 -10.34 -1.67 1.91
C ILE A 38 -9.47 -2.53 1.00
N VAL A 39 -8.82 -1.90 0.02
CA VAL A 39 -7.76 -2.50 -0.80
C VAL A 39 -6.42 -1.85 -0.49
N TRP A 40 -5.34 -2.61 -0.65
CA TRP A 40 -3.98 -2.06 -0.54
C TRP A 40 -3.49 -1.61 -1.91
N GLU A 41 -2.87 -0.44 -1.96
CA GLU A 41 -2.33 0.12 -3.20
C GLU A 41 -0.93 0.70 -2.97
N ALA A 42 -0.01 0.41 -3.90
CA ALA A 42 1.29 1.05 -3.95
C ALA A 42 1.19 2.39 -4.68
N ARG A 43 1.68 3.46 -4.04
CA ARG A 43 1.69 4.82 -4.60
C ARG A 43 3.10 5.37 -4.65
N LEU A 44 3.41 6.09 -5.72
CA LEU A 44 4.67 6.78 -5.92
C LEU A 44 4.47 8.29 -5.84
N TYR A 45 5.30 8.97 -5.06
CA TYR A 45 5.30 10.42 -4.94
C TYR A 45 6.60 10.97 -5.51
N LYS A 46 6.48 11.87 -6.50
CA LYS A 46 7.62 12.56 -7.11
C LYS A 46 7.68 14.01 -6.65
N LYS A 47 8.86 14.46 -6.22
CA LYS A 47 9.10 15.84 -5.81
C LYS A 47 8.76 16.81 -6.93
N GLY A 48 7.96 17.83 -6.62
CA GLY A 48 7.50 18.85 -7.56
C GLY A 48 6.31 18.44 -8.43
N LEU A 49 5.76 17.22 -8.26
CA LEU A 49 4.53 16.80 -8.92
C LEU A 49 3.35 16.85 -7.95
N MET A 50 2.19 17.32 -8.41
CA MET A 50 0.96 17.26 -7.61
C MET A 50 0.32 15.88 -7.69
N GLY A 51 0.21 15.23 -6.53
CA GLY A 51 -0.53 14.00 -6.35
C GLY A 51 0.29 12.72 -6.54
N PRO A 52 -0.25 11.57 -6.11
CA PRO A 52 0.40 10.28 -6.25
C PRO A 52 0.28 9.71 -7.66
N LEU A 53 1.32 9.04 -8.12
CA LEU A 53 1.35 8.23 -9.33
C LEU A 53 1.18 6.74 -9.01
N ARG A 54 0.84 5.95 -10.04
CA ARG A 54 0.99 4.50 -9.99
C ARG A 54 2.47 4.14 -10.04
N VAL A 55 2.84 3.05 -9.38
CA VAL A 55 4.19 2.50 -9.49
C VAL A 55 4.32 1.80 -10.84
N THR A 56 5.06 2.40 -11.77
CA THR A 56 5.45 1.83 -13.07
C THR A 56 6.96 2.00 -13.25
N GLU A 57 7.56 1.30 -14.22
CA GLU A 57 8.99 1.43 -14.50
C GLU A 57 9.38 2.89 -14.83
N GLU A 58 8.56 3.58 -15.64
CA GLU A 58 8.78 4.98 -16.01
C GLU A 58 8.68 5.91 -14.80
N ALA A 59 7.74 5.63 -13.88
CA ALA A 59 7.60 6.42 -12.66
C ALA A 59 8.77 6.21 -11.69
N LEU A 60 9.33 4.99 -11.64
CA LEU A 60 10.55 4.69 -10.87
C LEU A 60 11.77 5.40 -11.45
N GLU A 61 11.95 5.35 -12.76
CA GLU A 61 13.01 6.08 -13.46
C GLU A 61 12.91 7.59 -13.16
N ALA A 62 11.71 8.15 -13.17
CA ALA A 62 11.46 9.57 -12.90
C ALA A 62 11.84 10.02 -11.48
N ILE A 63 11.99 9.09 -10.52
CA ILE A 63 12.50 9.37 -9.17
C ILE A 63 13.90 8.78 -8.93
N GLY A 64 14.55 8.22 -9.95
CA GLY A 64 15.86 7.57 -9.82
C GLY A 64 15.82 6.33 -8.91
N ALA A 65 14.68 5.66 -8.82
CA ALA A 65 14.51 4.42 -8.08
C ALA A 65 14.87 3.22 -8.97
N PRO A 66 15.37 2.12 -8.37
CA PRO A 66 15.74 0.95 -9.14
C PRO A 66 14.49 0.10 -9.49
N PRO A 67 14.49 -0.61 -10.63
CA PRO A 67 13.29 -1.27 -11.17
C PRO A 67 12.73 -2.39 -10.27
N GLU A 68 13.57 -3.01 -9.43
CA GLU A 68 13.13 -4.05 -8.49
C GLU A 68 12.11 -3.56 -7.45
N TRP A 69 12.00 -2.23 -7.25
CA TRP A 69 10.98 -1.66 -6.38
C TRP A 69 9.57 -1.91 -6.92
N LEU A 70 9.39 -2.06 -8.24
CA LEU A 70 8.10 -2.43 -8.83
C LEU A 70 7.66 -3.80 -8.31
N VAL A 71 8.50 -4.82 -8.48
CA VAL A 71 8.22 -6.19 -8.05
C VAL A 71 8.01 -6.27 -6.54
N ARG A 72 8.87 -5.60 -5.75
CA ARG A 72 8.74 -5.55 -4.30
C ARG A 72 7.41 -4.92 -3.86
N SER A 73 7.02 -3.79 -4.47
CA SER A 73 5.77 -3.11 -4.12
C SER A 73 4.54 -3.98 -4.42
N GLN A 74 4.55 -4.71 -5.55
CA GLN A 74 3.49 -5.66 -5.90
C GLN A 74 3.41 -6.82 -4.91
N GLU A 75 4.56 -7.35 -4.50
CA GLU A 75 4.63 -8.41 -3.49
C GLU A 75 4.13 -7.93 -2.13
N MET A 76 4.46 -6.71 -1.71
CA MET A 76 3.97 -6.13 -0.46
C MET A 76 2.44 -5.94 -0.48
N VAL A 77 1.88 -5.44 -1.59
CA VAL A 77 0.42 -5.33 -1.76
C VAL A 77 -0.23 -6.71 -1.65
N ARG A 78 0.33 -7.73 -2.32
CA ARG A 78 -0.17 -9.11 -2.25
C ARG A 78 -0.14 -9.63 -0.81
N LEU A 79 0.99 -9.49 -0.11
CA LEU A 79 1.14 -9.96 1.27
C LEU A 79 0.20 -9.24 2.24
N LEU A 80 0.02 -7.93 2.11
CA LEU A 80 -0.92 -7.16 2.93
C LEU A 80 -2.37 -7.55 2.66
N THR A 81 -2.72 -7.83 1.40
CA THR A 81 -4.05 -8.32 1.01
C THR A 81 -4.32 -9.72 1.56
N GLU A 82 -3.33 -10.62 1.55
CA GLU A 82 -3.43 -11.96 2.13
C GLU A 82 -3.46 -11.96 3.65
N ALA A 83 -2.76 -11.02 4.30
CA ALA A 83 -2.71 -10.88 5.76
C ALA A 83 -3.98 -10.22 6.32
N TYR A 84 -4.59 -9.31 5.56
CA TYR A 84 -5.88 -8.69 5.85
C TYR A 84 -6.89 -9.01 4.74
N PRO A 85 -7.35 -10.27 4.65
CA PRO A 85 -8.48 -10.61 3.81
C PRO A 85 -9.72 -10.01 4.49
N MET A 86 -10.05 -8.77 4.13
CA MET A 86 -11.32 -8.08 4.39
C MET A 86 -12.21 -8.67 5.51
N PRO A 87 -11.99 -8.31 6.78
CA PRO A 87 -13.08 -8.26 7.72
C PRO A 87 -13.85 -6.95 7.49
N THR A 88 -15.18 -7.02 7.38
CA THR A 88 -16.05 -5.86 7.59
C THR A 88 -15.49 -5.09 8.79
N PRO A 89 -15.19 -3.77 8.68
CA PRO A 89 -14.66 -3.02 9.80
C PRO A 89 -15.53 -3.27 11.03
N ALA A 90 -14.95 -3.64 12.17
CA ALA A 90 -15.72 -3.97 13.39
C ALA A 90 -16.67 -2.82 13.80
N ILE A 91 -16.30 -1.57 13.47
CA ILE A 91 -17.11 -0.37 13.63
C ILE A 91 -18.44 -0.43 12.85
N ILE A 92 -18.49 -1.06 11.67
CA ILE A 92 -19.72 -1.25 10.90
C ILE A 92 -20.56 -2.37 11.54
N ALA A 93 -19.92 -3.47 11.97
CA ALA A 93 -20.61 -4.59 12.62
C ALA A 93 -21.23 -4.22 13.98
N GLU A 94 -20.69 -3.23 14.69
CA GLU A 94 -21.26 -2.70 15.94
C GLU A 94 -22.39 -1.68 15.69
N ALA A 95 -22.41 -0.99 14.56
CA ALA A 95 -23.47 -0.03 14.21
C ALA A 95 -24.77 -0.71 13.74
N GLU A 96 -24.71 -1.98 13.33
CA GLU A 96 -25.87 -2.78 12.90
C GLU A 96 -26.48 -3.66 14.01
N LYS A 97 -25.98 -3.55 15.26
CA LYS A 97 -26.46 -4.27 16.44
C LYS A 97 -27.37 -3.42 17.31
#